data_AF-A0A5M9R9W7-F1
#
_entry.id   AF-A0A5M9R9W7-F1
#
_cell.length_a   1.000
_cell.length_b   1.000
_cell.length_c   1.000
_cell.angle_alpha   90.00
_cell.angle_beta   90.00
_cell.angle_gamma   90.00
#
_symmetry.space_group_name_H-M   'P 1'
#
loop_
_entity.id
_entity.type
_entity.pdbx_description
1 polymer ?
#
loop_
_entity_poly.entity_id
_entity_poly.type
_entity_poly.pdbx_seq_one_letter_code
_entity_poly.pdbx_strand_id
1 'polypeptide(L)' 'MLETIGFVLLVSTCGNDACEALPVTEDLYTQKECETRLTYIAKRRPNLYFMCNEVMRETGSDPTDDSHSDTPENTPPSR' A
#
# COMPACT_ATOMS: atom_id res chain seq x y z
N MET A 1 -8.59 7.71 -13.60
CA MET A 1 -7.62 8.79 -13.26
C MET A 1 -7.00 8.44 -11.91
N LEU A 2 -5.73 8.77 -11.63
CA LEU A 2 -5.14 8.51 -10.29
C LEU A 2 -5.24 9.77 -9.43
N GLU A 3 -5.70 9.60 -8.20
CA GLU A 3 -5.81 10.67 -7.19
C GLU A 3 -4.99 10.29 -5.95
N THR A 4 -4.12 11.19 -5.49
CA THR A 4 -3.39 11.00 -4.22
C THR A 4 -4.35 11.16 -3.05
N ILE A 5 -4.51 10.10 -2.27
CA ILE A 5 -5.41 10.06 -1.12
C ILE A 5 -4.69 10.26 0.23
N GLY A 6 -3.36 10.28 0.23
CA GLY A 6 -2.55 10.52 1.42
C GLY A 6 -1.13 9.98 1.30
N PHE A 7 -0.44 9.92 2.43
CA PHE A 7 0.91 9.41 2.57
C PHE A 7 0.96 8.31 3.63
N VAL A 8 1.66 7.23 3.33
CA VAL A 8 1.89 6.11 4.26
C VAL A 8 3.32 6.16 4.78
N LEU A 9 3.49 5.92 6.08
CA LEU A 9 4.79 5.76 6.72
C LEU A 9 5.24 4.29 6.59
N LEU A 10 6.36 4.08 5.90
CA LEU A 10 6.92 2.76 5.65
C LEU A 10 8.23 2.57 6.40
N VAL A 11 8.56 1.31 6.69
CA VAL A 11 9.87 0.88 7.17
C VAL A 11 10.49 -0.11 6.19
N SER A 12 11.74 0.12 5.80
CA SER A 12 12.54 -0.82 5.03
C SER A 12 13.57 -1.48 5.95
N THR A 13 13.65 -2.80 5.87
CA THR A 13 14.69 -3.59 6.56
C THR A 13 15.99 -3.68 5.76
N CYS A 14 15.98 -3.27 4.49
CA CYS A 14 17.15 -3.32 3.61
C CYS A 14 17.81 -1.95 3.40
N GLY A 15 17.39 -0.93 4.14
CA GLY A 15 17.93 0.42 3.98
C GLY A 15 17.65 0.99 2.60
N ASN A 16 18.71 1.34 1.87
CA ASN A 16 18.67 1.94 0.54
C ASN A 16 18.55 0.92 -0.61
N ASP A 17 18.66 -0.38 -0.31
CA ASP A 17 18.50 -1.44 -1.32
C ASP A 17 17.02 -1.72 -1.58
N ALA A 18 16.71 -2.09 -2.83
CA ALA A 18 15.36 -2.34 -3.31
C ALA A 18 14.77 -3.64 -2.72
N CYS A 19 14.34 -3.59 -1.46
CA CYS A 19 13.50 -4.60 -0.84
C CYS A 19 12.08 -4.06 -0.61
N GLU A 20 11.19 -4.95 -0.20
CA GLU A 20 9.84 -4.59 0.25
C GLU A 20 9.90 -3.70 1.50
N ALA A 21 9.22 -2.55 1.42
CA ALA A 21 8.98 -1.68 2.55
C ALA A 21 7.59 -1.97 3.12
N LEU A 22 7.51 -2.12 4.44
CA LEU A 22 6.27 -2.49 5.13
C LEU A 22 5.63 -1.26 5.77
N PRO A 23 4.29 -1.15 5.80
CA PRO A 23 3.62 -0.09 6.52
C PRO A 23 3.90 -0.17 8.02
N VAL A 24 4.28 0.96 8.62
CA VAL A 24 4.42 1.08 10.08
C VAL A 24 3.05 1.09 10.75
N THR A 25 2.06 1.68 10.06
CA THR A 25 0.65 1.78 10.47
C THR A 25 -0.23 1.71 9.23
N GLU A 26 -1.51 1.37 9.38
CA GLU A 26 -2.51 1.40 8.31
C GLU A 26 -3.06 2.82 8.03
N ASP A 27 -2.68 3.79 8.86
CA ASP A 27 -3.13 5.18 8.74
C ASP A 27 -2.53 5.89 7.52
N LEU A 28 -3.36 6.72 6.88
CA LEU A 28 -2.95 7.69 5.87
C LEU A 28 -2.80 9.07 6.51
N TYR A 29 -1.72 9.75 6.15
CA TYR A 29 -1.38 11.07 6.67
C TYR A 29 -1.35 12.11 5.55
N THR A 30 -1.40 13.39 5.91
CA THR A 30 -0.85 14.41 5.02
C THR A 30 0.67 14.26 4.91
N GLN A 31 1.28 14.82 3.87
CA GLN A 31 2.73 14.78 3.68
C GLN A 31 3.49 15.24 4.93
N LYS A 32 3.14 16.42 5.44
CA LYS A 32 3.78 17.05 6.60
C LYS A 32 3.65 16.21 7.87
N GLU A 33 2.49 15.61 8.08
CA GLU A 33 2.25 14.71 9.21
C GLU A 33 3.09 13.44 9.12
N CYS A 34 3.22 12.86 7.92
CA CYS A 34 4.07 11.69 7.70
C CYS A 34 5.54 12.04 7.99
N GLU A 35 6.06 13.13 7.44
CA GLU A 35 7.45 13.58 7.65
C GLU A 35 7.76 13.88 9.13
N THR A 36 6.79 14.47 9.84
CA THR A 36 6.90 14.72 11.29
C THR A 36 7.04 13.41 12.06
N ARG A 37 6.21 12.41 11.73
CA ARG A 37 6.26 11.07 12.35
C ARG A 37 7.55 10.33 12.00
N LEU A 38 7.98 10.38 10.73
CA LEU A 38 9.24 9.81 10.26
C LEU A 38 10.41 10.35 11.08
N THR A 39 10.50 11.68 11.23
CA THR A 39 11.58 12.32 11.99
C THR A 39 11.58 11.86 13.45
N TYR A 40 10.41 11.73 14.06
CA TYR A 40 10.27 11.28 15.44
C TYR A 40 10.68 9.81 15.62
N ILE A 41 10.23 8.91 14.74
CA ILE A 41 10.50 7.48 14.87
C ILE A 41 11.96 7.14 14.50
N ALA A 42 12.53 7.80 13.49
CA ALA A 42 13.93 7.62 13.10
C ALA A 42 14.89 7.99 14.24
N LYS A 43 14.60 9.06 15.00
CA LYS A 43 15.35 9.42 16.21
C LYS A 43 15.32 8.33 17.29
N ARG A 44 14.21 7.61 17.42
CA ARG A 44 14.03 6.54 18.40
C ARG A 44 14.58 5.20 17.93
N ARG A 45 14.64 4.99 16.61
CA ARG A 45 15.04 3.74 15.95
C ARG A 45 16.07 4.04 14.86
N PRO A 46 17.29 4.49 15.22
CA PRO A 46 18.29 4.96 14.26
C PRO A 46 18.83 3.86 13.33
N ASN A 47 18.61 2.59 13.66
CA ASN A 47 19.07 1.45 12.87
C ASN A 47 18.02 0.95 11.86
N LEU A 48 16.87 1.62 11.76
CA LEU A 48 15.81 1.30 10.80
C LEU A 48 15.66 2.44 9.80
N TYR A 49 15.34 2.09 8.57
CA TYR A 49 15.12 3.06 7.50
C TYR A 49 13.63 3.31 7.33
N PHE A 50 13.20 4.56 7.44
CA PHE A 50 11.80 4.96 7.32
C PHE A 50 11.63 5.91 6.13
N MET A 51 10.49 5.82 5.46
CA MET A 51 10.16 6.67 4.32
C MET A 51 8.66 6.99 4.27
N CYS A 52 8.31 8.10 3.62
CA CYS A 52 6.93 8.51 3.38
C CYS A 52 6.63 8.43 1.90
N ASN A 53 5.66 7.61 1.52
CA ASN A 53 5.28 7.43 0.12
C ASN A 53 3.84 7.87 -0.11
N GLU A 54 3.59 8.42 -1.29
CA GLU A 54 2.23 8.76 -1.74
C GLU A 54 1.41 7.49 -1.95
N VAL A 55 0.16 7.54 -1.51
CA VAL A 55 -0.85 6.53 -1.79
C VAL A 55 -1.83 7.12 -2.79
N MET A 56 -1.95 6.46 -3.94
CA MET A 56 -2.88 6.87 -4.99
C MET A 56 -4.06 5.91 -5.07
N ARG A 57 -5.22 6.43 -5.46
CA ARG A 57 -6.43 5.65 -5.75
C ARG A 57 -6.86 5.95 -7.18
N GLU A 58 -7.29 4.90 -7.88
CA GLU A 58 -7.96 5.06 -9.17
C GLU A 58 -9.37 5.62 -8.95
N THR A 59 -9.61 6.83 -9.47
CA THR A 59 -10.91 7.48 -9.54
C THR A 59 -11.33 7.56 -11.01
N GLY A 60 -12.40 6.84 -11.37
CA GLY A 60 -12.99 6.89 -12.71
C GLY A 60 -12.22 6.15 -13.80
N SER A 61 -12.52 4.86 -13.91
CA SER A 61 -13.21 4.28 -15.06
C SER A 61 -14.39 3.50 -14.47
N ASP A 62 -15.56 3.52 -15.11
CA ASP A 62 -16.63 2.57 -14.78
C ASP A 62 -16.03 1.18 -14.52
N PRO A 63 -16.53 0.42 -13.53
CA PRO A 63 -16.18 -1.00 -13.48
C PRO A 63 -16.67 -1.57 -14.81
N THR A 64 -15.78 -1.71 -15.80
CA THR A 64 -15.90 -2.80 -16.75
C THR A 64 -15.76 -4.02 -15.88
N ASP A 65 -16.91 -4.46 -15.37
CA ASP A 65 -17.29 -5.85 -15.21
C ASP A 65 -16.07 -6.75 -15.39
N ASP A 66 -15.28 -6.91 -14.33
CA ASP A 66 -14.52 -8.13 -14.17
C ASP A 66 -15.58 -9.21 -13.98
N SER A 67 -16.16 -9.62 -15.10
CA SER A 67 -16.67 -10.95 -15.35
C SER A 67 -15.56 -11.93 -14.98
N HIS A 68 -15.34 -12.14 -13.68
CA HIS A 68 -15.27 -13.50 -13.20
C HIS A 68 -16.68 -14.05 -13.34
N SER A 69 -16.97 -14.49 -14.56
CA SER A 69 -17.91 -15.57 -14.78
C SER A 69 -17.37 -16.77 -14.00
N ASP A 70 -17.69 -16.83 -12.71
CA ASP A 70 -17.79 -18.10 -12.00
C ASP A 70 -18.93 -18.87 -12.68
N THR A 71 -18.67 -19.47 -13.84
CA THR A 71 -19.47 -20.59 -14.30
C THR A 71 -19.36 -21.66 -13.22
N PRO A 72 -20.45 -22.06 -12.53
CA PRO A 72 -20.39 -23.27 -11.74
C PRO A 72 -20.20 -24.41 -12.72
N GLU A 73 -19.02 -25.00 -12.70
CA GLU A 73 -18.68 -26.23 -13.41
C GLU A 73 -19.64 -27.33 -12.92
N ASN A 74 -20.80 -27.46 -13.56
CA ASN A 74 -21.68 -28.62 -13.44
C ASN A 74 -21.08 -29.75 -14.28
N THR A 75 -19.99 -30.34 -13.80
CA THR A 75 -19.51 -31.63 -14.31
C THR A 75 -20.15 -32.73 -13.46
N PRO A 76 -21.13 -33.50 -13.98
CA PRO A 76 -21.62 -34.68 -13.28
C PRO A 76 -20.53 -35.75 -13.24
N PRO A 77 -20.39 -36.52 -12.14
CA PRO A 77 -19.44 -37.61 -12.07
C PRO A 77 -19.89 -38.76 -12.98
N SER A 78 -18.99 -39.21 -13.87
CA SER A 78 -19.15 -40.46 -14.61
C SER A 78 -19.28 -41.64 -13.65
N ARG A 79 -20.37 -42.41 -13.78
CA ARG A 79 -20.52 -43.74 -13.20
C ARG A 79 -20.90 -44.74 -14.29
#